data_AF-B3R9J8-F1
#
_entry.id   AF-B3R9J8-F1
#
_cell.length_a   1.000
_cell.length_b   1.000
_cell.length_c   1.000
_cell.angle_alpha   90.00
_cell.angle_beta   90.00
_cell.angle_gamma   90.00
#
_symmetry.space_group_name_H-M   'P 1'
#
loop_
_entity.id
_entity.type
_entity.pdbx_description
1 polymer ?
#
loop_
_entity_poly.entity_id
_entity_poly.type
_entity_poly.pdbx_seq_one_letter_code
_entity_poly.pdbx_strand_id
1 'polypeptide(L)' 'MDNVESYNCTREAYVQAARDAAGVTFAVLHDGKWYERGSMGWWGCVSDEKDTNEWYRQFAELIDGLPDDTPLTVVDCHI' A
#
# COMPACT_ATOMS: atom_id res chain seq x y z
N MET A 1 15.60 -6.34 1.46
CA MET A 1 16.25 -7.36 2.32
C MET A 1 15.91 -6.99 3.74
N ASP A 2 15.25 -7.87 4.48
CA ASP A 2 14.85 -7.59 5.86
C ASP A 2 16.09 -7.47 6.76
N ASN A 3 16.26 -6.30 7.38
CA ASN A 3 17.32 -6.03 8.36
C ASN A 3 16.90 -6.60 9.72
N VAL A 4 17.83 -7.18 10.49
CA VAL A 4 17.57 -7.73 11.83
C VAL A 4 16.86 -6.73 12.75
N GLU A 5 17.11 -5.43 12.56
CA GLU A 5 16.44 -4.35 13.29
C GLU A 5 14.92 -4.30 13.08
N SER A 6 14.39 -4.75 11.94
CA SER A 6 12.94 -4.77 11.68
C SER A 6 12.17 -5.73 12.61
N TYR A 7 12.88 -6.71 13.19
CA TYR A 7 12.34 -7.65 14.17
C TYR A 7 12.44 -7.16 15.61
N ASN A 8 13.09 -6.02 15.87
CA ASN A 8 13.14 -5.39 17.18
C ASN A 8 11.88 -4.53 17.44
N CYS A 9 10.71 -5.14 17.27
CA CYS A 9 9.41 -4.52 17.49
C CYS A 9 8.52 -5.40 18.38
N THR A 10 7.42 -4.84 18.87
CA THR A 10 6.43 -5.63 19.61
C THR A 10 5.71 -6.59 18.66
N ARG A 11 5.15 -7.67 19.20
CA ARG A 11 4.32 -8.61 18.45
C ARG A 11 3.18 -7.88 17.74
N GLU A 12 2.55 -6.93 18.42
CA GLU A 12 1.43 -6.14 17.91
C GLU A 12 1.87 -5.25 16.75
N ALA A 13 3.04 -4.60 16.86
CA ALA A 13 3.60 -3.80 15.78
C ALA A 13 3.93 -4.64 14.55
N TYR A 14 4.51 -5.84 14.76
CA TYR A 14 4.80 -6.79 13.69
C TYR A 14 3.52 -7.23 12.97
N VAL A 15 2.49 -7.62 13.72
CA VAL A 15 1.20 -8.05 13.15
C VAL A 15 0.54 -6.92 12.38
N GLN A 16 0.57 -5.70 12.92
CA GLN A 16 0.01 -4.55 12.22
C GLN A 16 0.74 -4.26 10.91
N ALA A 17 2.08 -4.26 10.91
CA ALA A 17 2.86 -4.03 9.70
C ALA A 17 2.59 -5.11 8.63
N ALA A 18 2.51 -6.38 9.04
CA ALA A 18 2.18 -7.48 8.13
C ALA A 18 0.76 -7.35 7.55
N ARG A 19 -0.20 -6.89 8.35
CA ARG A 19 -1.57 -6.61 7.92
C ARG A 19 -1.63 -5.44 6.95
N ASP A 20 -0.91 -4.35 7.23
CA ASP A 20 -0.87 -3.16 6.38
C ASP A 20 -0.23 -3.48 5.02
N ALA A 21 0.76 -4.38 5.00
CA ALA A 21 1.45 -4.81 3.78
C ALA A 21 0.67 -5.86 2.94
N ALA A 22 -0.45 -6.38 3.45
CA ALA A 22 -1.16 -7.48 2.79
C ALA A 22 -2.00 -6.98 1.60
N GLY A 23 -1.70 -7.47 0.40
CA GLY A 23 -2.53 -7.22 -0.79
C GLY A 23 -2.47 -5.78 -1.31
N VAL A 24 -1.39 -5.05 -1.03
CA VAL A 24 -1.22 -3.65 -1.45
C VAL A 24 -0.86 -3.55 -2.94
N THR A 25 -1.52 -2.64 -3.65
CA THR A 25 -1.19 -2.28 -5.04
C THR A 25 -0.34 -1.01 -5.10
N PHE A 26 0.26 -0.72 -6.25
CA PHE A 26 1.02 0.52 -6.45
C PHE A 26 0.12 1.77 -6.38
N ALA A 27 -1.10 1.65 -6.90
CA ALA A 27 -2.09 2.72 -6.92
C ALA A 27 -3.51 2.15 -6.77
N VAL A 28 -4.43 3.01 -6.33
CA VAL A 28 -5.86 2.73 -6.21
C VAL A 28 -6.67 3.94 -6.67
N LEU A 29 -7.73 3.66 -7.42
CA LEU A 29 -8.76 4.63 -7.78
C LEU A 29 -9.96 4.42 -6.86
N HIS A 30 -10.30 5.45 -6.09
CA HIS A 30 -11.45 5.43 -5.19
C HIS A 30 -12.19 6.76 -5.27
N ASP A 31 -13.50 6.72 -5.51
CA ASP A 31 -14.37 7.89 -5.67
C ASP A 31 -13.84 8.96 -6.64
N GLY A 32 -13.31 8.49 -7.78
CA GLY A 32 -12.74 9.36 -8.81
C GLY A 32 -11.39 9.99 -8.45
N LYS A 33 -10.84 9.68 -7.28
CA LYS A 33 -9.53 10.13 -6.84
C LYS A 33 -8.48 9.04 -6.97
N TRP A 34 -7.37 9.41 -7.61
CA TRP A 34 -6.18 8.56 -7.74
C TRP A 34 -5.30 8.71 -6.50
N TYR A 35 -4.94 7.57 -5.90
CA TYR A 35 -3.95 7.47 -4.83
C TYR A 35 -2.84 6.54 -5.31
N GLU A 36 -1.58 6.94 -5.13
CA GLU A 36 -0.44 6.14 -5.56
C GLU A 36 0.73 6.24 -4.59
N ARG A 37 1.57 5.21 -4.57
CA ARG A 37 2.77 5.16 -3.74
C ARG A 37 3.77 6.26 -4.09
N GLY A 38 3.88 6.59 -5.36
CA GLY A 38 4.69 7.66 -5.92
C GLY A 38 4.26 7.95 -7.34
N SER A 39 4.71 9.08 -7.90
CA SER A 39 4.34 9.52 -9.24
C SER A 39 5.00 8.63 -10.30
N MET A 40 4.21 7.91 -11.09
CA MET A 40 4.72 7.08 -12.18
C MET A 40 5.11 7.94 -13.41
N GLY A 41 6.38 7.91 -13.76
CA GLY A 41 6.97 8.64 -14.88
C GLY A 41 7.26 7.77 -16.11
N TRP A 42 8.06 8.32 -17.01
CA TRP A 42 8.43 7.66 -18.26
C TRP A 42 9.25 6.38 -18.01
N TRP A 43 8.97 5.31 -18.77
CA TRP A 43 9.57 3.98 -18.61
C TRP A 43 9.42 3.33 -17.23
N GLY A 44 8.39 3.68 -16.46
CA GLY A 44 8.18 3.07 -15.14
C GLY A 44 9.07 3.65 -14.04
N CYS A 45 9.81 4.74 -14.30
CA CYS A 45 10.55 5.45 -13.27
C CYS A 45 9.57 6.13 -12.31
N VAL A 46 9.69 5.87 -11.02
CA VAL A 46 8.83 6.47 -9.98
C VAL A 46 9.57 7.63 -9.31
N SER A 47 8.88 8.74 -9.08
CA SER A 47 9.35 9.88 -8.28
C SER A 47 8.43 10.13 -7.10
N ASP A 48 8.91 10.92 -6.12
CA ASP A 48 8.11 11.34 -4.96
C ASP A 48 7.48 10.17 -4.19
N GLU A 49 8.26 9.08 -4.07
CA GLU A 49 7.83 7.88 -3.38
C GLU A 49 7.62 8.16 -1.89
N LYS A 50 6.44 7.79 -1.39
CA LYS A 50 6.18 7.71 0.04
C LYS A 50 7.05 6.62 0.65
N ASP A 51 7.30 6.72 1.96
CA ASP A 51 7.82 5.58 2.69
C ASP A 51 6.91 4.37 2.47
N THR A 52 7.51 3.19 2.38
CA THR A 52 6.76 1.97 2.03
C THR A 52 5.71 1.66 3.10
N ASN A 53 6.05 1.81 4.38
CA ASN A 53 5.10 1.55 5.47
C ASN A 53 4.03 2.65 5.56
N GLU A 54 4.39 3.89 5.22
CA GLU A 54 3.41 4.98 5.11
C GLU A 54 2.37 4.67 4.02
N TRP A 55 2.80 4.21 2.85
CA TRP A 55 1.87 3.81 1.78
C TRP A 55 1.01 2.62 2.20
N TYR A 56 1.59 1.61 2.83
CA TYR A 56 0.86 0.43 3.31
C TYR A 56 -0.23 0.81 4.31
N ARG A 57 0.09 1.68 5.27
CA ARG A 57 -0.87 2.20 6.24
C ARG A 57 -1.99 2.97 5.54
N GLN A 58 -1.64 3.89 4.64
CA GLN A 58 -2.63 4.68 3.90
C GLN A 58 -3.55 3.80 3.05
N PHE A 59 -3.00 2.79 2.36
CA PHE A 59 -3.79 1.84 1.58
C PHE A 59 -4.72 1.02 2.46
N ALA A 60 -4.23 0.49 3.57
CA ALA A 60 -5.03 -0.26 4.54
C ALA A 60 -6.20 0.58 5.10
N GLU A 61 -5.96 1.85 5.44
CA GLU A 61 -7.01 2.77 5.91
C GLU A 61 -8.08 3.04 4.84
N LEU A 62 -7.70 3.11 3.57
CA LEU A 62 -8.66 3.23 2.46
C LEU A 62 -9.57 2.00 2.38
N ILE A 63 -9.00 0.80 2.50
CA ILE A 63 -9.77 -0.45 2.47
C ILE A 63 -10.66 -0.58 3.70
N ASP A 64 -10.15 -0.22 4.88
CA ASP A 64 -10.89 -0.32 6.16
C ASP A 64 -12.05 0.68 6.26
N GLY A 65 -11.98 1.77 5.49
CA GLY A 65 -13.06 2.74 5.37
C GLY A 65 -14.21 2.29 4.46
N LEU A 66 -14.06 1.19 3.71
CA LEU A 66 -15.10 0.71 2.80
C LEU A 66 -16.19 -0.08 3.54
N PRO A 67 -17.46 0.00 3.10
CA PRO A 67 -18.47 -0.98 3.49
C PRO A 67 -18.04 -2.41 3.16
N ASP A 68 -18.37 -3.37 4.04
CA ASP A 68 -17.98 -4.79 3.91
C ASP A 68 -18.42 -5.44 2.58
N ASP A 69 -19.47 -4.94 1.94
CA ASP A 69 -20.02 -5.43 0.68
C ASP A 69 -19.47 -4.71 -0.56
N THR A 70 -18.47 -3.84 -0.40
CA THR A 70 -17.86 -3.09 -1.51
C THR A 70 -17.12 -4.04 -2.45
N PRO A 71 -17.48 -4.08 -3.75
CA PRO A 71 -16.75 -4.88 -4.71
C PRO A 71 -15.38 -4.25 -5.02
N LEU A 72 -14.32 -5.04 -4.87
CA LEU A 72 -12.96 -4.65 -5.22
C LEU A 72 -12.56 -5.27 -6.56
N THR A 73 -11.92 -4.47 -7.42
CA THR A 73 -11.32 -4.96 -8.67
C THR A 73 -9.82 -4.69 -8.62
N VAL A 74 -9.02 -5.76 -8.70
CA VAL A 74 -7.57 -5.66 -8.81
C VAL A 74 -7.20 -5.78 -10.29
N VAL A 75 -6.54 -4.75 -10.81
CA VAL A 75 -6.03 -4.73 -12.18
C VAL A 75 -4.51 -4.76 -12.11
N ASP A 76 -3.93 -5.75 -12.75
CA ASP A 76 -2.49 -5.91 -12.86
C ASP A 76 -2.01 -5.37 -14.21
N CYS A 77 -1.29 -4.25 -14.16
CA CYS A 77 -0.77 -3.55 -15.33
C CYS A 77 0.72 -3.86 -15.49
N HIS A 78 1.04 -4.98 -16.12
CA HIS A 78 2.41 -5.30 -16.51
C HIS A 78 2.83 -4.44 -17.73
N ILE A 79 3.95 -3.72 -17.61
CA ILE A 79 4.61 -2.92 -18.67
C ILE A 79 5.81 -3.70 -19.19
#